data_AF-A0A455UHR9-F1
#
_entry.id   AF-A0A455UHR9-F1
#
_cell.length_a   1.000
_cell.length_b   1.000
_cell.length_c   1.000
_cell.angle_alpha   90.00
_cell.angle_beta   90.00
_cell.angle_gamma   90.00
#
_symmetry.space_group_name_H-M   'P 1'
#
loop_
_entity.id
_entity.type
_entity.pdbx_description
1 polymer ?
#
loop_
_entity_poly.entity_id
_entity_poly.type
_entity_poly.pdbx_seq_one_letter_code
_entity_poly.pdbx_strand_id
1 'polypeptide(L)'
;MPISLPLRRLWTLDKFAYSLRVFIAFSGALLFSGLMGDVALVIPLFLGIIACALSETDDSWQGRFQALLVTLVCFTSASFIVQWLFPWPWLFAIGLGVSTFTLIMLGAIGQRYATIASGTLILSIYSMINIEQHGGVDEDVAARQLLLLAGTVWYGLISVVWCALFSRQPVKQSMARVYKALGEFLILKSALFEPVRGVDVEARRVALARQNGKVVDALNQAKEMIFRRLEGQRGDRKLNRYLRIYFIAQDIHERASSTHYPYSALSKAFFHHDVLFRCQRLLDQQGRSCRQLAKSLLLNRPFDHQQSEEALADLHASIENLRDRGKPEWQPLLYPLSALAENLATLENQLASAHNPGVSDERRDSSLYDRSPSSLLEAWKRVRLNFTLGSPTFRHAVRLSIALMAGYGLLQWIDPEQGFWILLTTLFVCRPNFATTRRFLSQRILGTVLGLVVGWASISLFPHPLVQSMIAVAAGVVLR
;
A
#
# COMPACT_ATOMS: atom_id res chain seq x y z
N MET A 1 27.20 5.66 18.76
CA MET A 1 26.57 5.43 17.43
C MET A 1 25.07 5.32 17.63
N PRO A 2 24.22 6.18 17.02
CA PRO A 2 22.86 6.30 17.48
C PRO A 2 22.02 5.16 16.86
N ILE A 3 21.45 4.33 17.72
CA ILE A 3 20.49 3.25 17.43
C ILE A 3 19.25 3.78 16.67
N SER A 4 19.07 5.11 16.59
CA SER A 4 17.96 5.78 15.92
C SER A 4 17.93 5.66 14.39
N LEU A 5 19.09 5.48 13.73
CA LEU A 5 19.15 5.36 12.26
C LEU A 5 18.63 4.01 11.74
N PRO A 6 19.06 2.84 12.27
CA PRO A 6 18.50 1.55 11.84
C PRO A 6 17.03 1.41 12.21
N LEU A 7 16.61 1.89 13.39
CA LEU A 7 15.20 1.89 13.78
C LEU A 7 14.34 2.73 12.83
N ARG A 8 14.79 3.95 12.50
CA ARG A 8 14.10 4.80 11.51
C ARG A 8 14.03 4.13 10.14
N ARG A 9 15.06 3.39 9.73
CA ARG A 9 15.08 2.67 8.44
C ARG A 9 14.11 1.49 8.44
N LEU A 10 14.03 0.71 9.52
CA LEU A 10 13.01 -0.34 9.67
C LEU A 10 11.59 0.25 9.68
N TRP A 11 11.43 1.43 10.28
CA TRP A 11 10.17 2.20 10.28
C TRP A 11 9.76 2.76 8.91
N THR A 12 10.66 2.73 7.91
CA THR A 12 10.32 3.09 6.52
C THR A 12 9.70 1.93 5.74
N LEU A 13 9.63 0.73 6.32
CA LEU A 13 8.98 -0.42 5.71
C LEU A 13 7.53 -0.48 6.20
N ASP A 14 6.56 -0.27 5.29
CA ASP A 14 5.12 -0.38 5.57
C ASP A 14 4.76 -1.69 6.31
N LYS A 15 5.46 -2.78 5.97
CA LYS A 15 5.29 -4.10 6.60
C LYS A 15 5.65 -4.11 8.09
N PHE A 16 6.67 -3.36 8.50
CA PHE A 16 7.12 -3.32 9.90
C PHE A 16 6.09 -2.66 10.82
N ALA A 17 5.50 -1.54 10.37
CA ALA A 17 4.47 -0.85 11.14
C ALA A 17 3.19 -1.69 11.32
N TYR A 18 2.82 -2.50 10.31
CA TYR A 18 1.75 -3.49 10.45
C TYR A 18 2.13 -4.59 11.45
N SER A 19 3.28 -5.22 11.24
CA SER A 19 3.82 -6.30 12.08
C SER A 19 3.88 -5.91 13.56
N LEU A 20 4.34 -4.69 13.85
CA LEU A 20 4.45 -4.17 15.20
C LEU A 20 3.09 -3.95 15.87
N ARG A 21 2.08 -3.48 15.13
CA ARG A 21 0.72 -3.32 15.68
C ARG A 21 0.09 -4.66 16.02
N VAL A 22 0.24 -5.63 15.13
CA VAL A 22 -0.23 -7.01 15.34
C VAL A 22 0.50 -7.64 16.53
N PHE A 23 1.82 -7.43 16.65
CA PHE A 23 2.61 -7.87 17.81
C PHE A 23 2.08 -7.30 19.12
N ILE A 24 1.86 -5.97 19.18
CA ILE A 24 1.33 -5.29 20.37
C ILE A 24 -0.07 -5.83 20.72
N ALA A 25 -0.92 -6.03 19.71
CA ALA A 25 -2.28 -6.54 19.91
C ALA A 25 -2.29 -7.96 20.49
N PHE A 26 -1.56 -8.90 19.89
CA PHE A 26 -1.47 -10.27 20.38
C PHE A 26 -0.78 -10.38 21.74
N SER A 27 0.30 -9.63 21.96
CA SER A 27 0.99 -9.59 23.26
C SER A 27 0.09 -9.05 24.35
N GLY A 28 -0.69 -8.00 24.06
CA GLY A 28 -1.68 -7.45 24.99
C GLY A 28 -2.81 -8.44 25.31
N ALA A 29 -3.31 -9.17 24.31
CA ALA A 29 -4.32 -10.20 24.52
C ALA A 29 -3.82 -11.38 25.36
N LEU A 30 -2.57 -11.82 25.15
CA LEU A 30 -1.94 -12.86 25.99
C LEU A 30 -1.70 -12.40 27.42
N LEU A 31 -1.23 -11.16 27.61
CA LEU A 31 -1.06 -10.59 28.94
C LEU A 31 -2.40 -10.55 29.68
N PHE A 32 -3.46 -10.11 29.01
CA PHE A 32 -4.81 -10.06 29.57
C PHE A 32 -5.32 -11.46 29.98
N SER A 33 -5.19 -12.44 29.10
CA SER A 33 -5.57 -13.83 29.42
C SER A 33 -4.73 -14.43 30.56
N GLY A 34 -3.42 -14.15 30.58
CA GLY A 34 -2.54 -14.60 31.65
C GLY A 34 -2.88 -13.99 33.01
N LEU A 35 -3.29 -12.72 33.06
CA LEU A 35 -3.75 -12.05 34.29
C LEU A 35 -5.08 -12.60 34.80
N MET A 36 -5.98 -12.98 33.89
CA MET A 36 -7.26 -13.61 34.24
C MET A 36 -7.14 -15.10 34.59
N GLY A 37 -5.98 -15.71 34.34
CA GLY A 37 -5.72 -17.12 34.64
C GLY A 37 -6.47 -18.11 33.74
N ASP A 38 -7.12 -17.64 32.68
CA ASP A 38 -7.93 -18.47 31.78
C ASP A 38 -7.39 -18.39 30.34
N VAL A 39 -6.82 -19.52 29.90
CA VAL A 39 -6.23 -19.69 28.57
C VAL A 39 -7.30 -19.83 27.49
N ALA A 40 -8.54 -20.21 27.84
CA ALA A 40 -9.64 -20.31 26.88
C ALA A 40 -10.00 -18.95 26.26
N LEU A 41 -9.68 -17.85 26.94
CA LEU A 41 -9.92 -16.48 26.46
C LEU A 41 -9.04 -16.09 25.26
N VAL A 42 -7.90 -16.77 25.05
CA VAL A 42 -6.92 -16.40 24.02
C VAL A 42 -7.50 -16.59 22.61
N ILE A 43 -8.15 -17.72 22.35
CA ILE A 43 -8.59 -18.10 21.00
C ILE A 43 -9.64 -17.09 20.46
N PRO A 44 -10.73 -16.77 21.17
CA PRO A 44 -11.71 -15.79 20.70
C PRO A 44 -11.09 -14.40 20.48
N LEU A 45 -10.24 -13.94 21.41
CA LEU A 45 -9.55 -12.65 21.30
C LEU A 45 -8.66 -12.60 20.06
N PHE A 46 -7.89 -13.65 19.81
CA PHE A 46 -7.00 -13.74 18.66
C PHE A 46 -7.77 -13.74 17.33
N LEU A 47 -8.85 -14.50 17.24
CA LEU A 47 -9.72 -14.51 16.05
C LEU A 47 -10.32 -13.13 15.77
N GLY A 48 -10.76 -12.41 16.81
CA GLY A 48 -11.21 -11.03 16.71
C GLY A 48 -10.13 -10.06 16.21
N ILE A 49 -8.92 -10.15 16.77
CA ILE A 49 -7.75 -9.36 16.34
C ILE A 49 -7.44 -9.62 14.86
N ILE A 50 -7.41 -10.89 14.44
CA ILE A 50 -7.11 -11.28 13.05
C ILE A 50 -8.18 -10.75 12.10
N ALA A 51 -9.47 -10.91 12.44
CA ALA A 51 -10.57 -10.42 11.61
C ALA A 51 -10.48 -8.90 11.40
N CYS A 52 -10.23 -8.14 12.47
CA CYS A 52 -10.05 -6.68 12.39
C CYS A 52 -8.79 -6.27 11.61
N ALA A 53 -7.69 -7.01 11.80
CA ALA A 53 -6.43 -6.76 11.09
C ALA A 53 -6.53 -7.03 9.58
N LEU A 54 -7.35 -8.01 9.17
CA LEU A 54 -7.62 -8.32 7.77
C LEU A 54 -8.63 -7.34 7.14
N SER A 55 -9.54 -6.77 7.93
CA SER A 55 -10.51 -5.77 7.48
C SER A 55 -9.98 -4.33 7.49
N GLU A 56 -8.71 -4.14 7.86
CA GLU A 56 -8.09 -2.82 7.99
C GLU A 56 -7.97 -2.09 6.65
N THR A 57 -8.31 -0.79 6.67
CA THR A 57 -8.22 0.10 5.52
C THR A 57 -7.13 1.18 5.68
N ASP A 58 -6.59 1.60 4.55
CA ASP A 58 -5.61 2.70 4.46
C ASP A 58 -6.33 4.05 4.36
N ASP A 59 -6.81 4.53 5.50
CA ASP A 59 -7.57 5.80 5.63
C ASP A 59 -6.83 6.82 6.51
N SER A 60 -7.33 8.07 6.52
CA SER A 60 -6.99 9.08 7.54
C SER A 60 -7.45 8.60 8.93
N TRP A 61 -6.93 9.16 10.02
CA TRP A 61 -7.32 8.70 11.37
C TRP A 61 -8.83 8.82 11.64
N GLN A 62 -9.48 9.88 11.13
CA GLN A 62 -10.93 10.07 11.21
C GLN A 62 -11.68 9.05 10.35
N GLY A 63 -11.23 8.84 9.11
CA GLY A 63 -11.78 7.82 8.22
C GLY A 63 -11.63 6.42 8.82
N ARG A 64 -10.49 6.13 9.45
CA ARG A 64 -10.20 4.86 10.14
C ARG A 64 -11.09 4.66 11.36
N PHE A 65 -11.32 5.71 12.14
CA PHE A 65 -12.24 5.64 13.29
C PHE A 65 -13.68 5.38 12.83
N GLN A 66 -14.16 6.10 11.81
CA GLN A 66 -15.48 5.83 11.22
C GLN A 66 -15.56 4.42 10.62
N ALA A 67 -14.48 3.94 9.98
CA ALA A 67 -14.42 2.59 9.41
C ALA A 67 -14.50 1.54 10.51
N LEU A 68 -13.82 1.76 11.62
CA LEU A 68 -13.87 0.90 12.79
C LEU A 68 -15.28 0.85 13.38
N LEU A 69 -15.97 1.98 13.52
CA LEU A 69 -17.36 2.01 14.00
C LEU A 69 -18.29 1.19 13.09
N VAL A 70 -18.19 1.37 11.77
CA VAL A 70 -18.98 0.57 10.81
C VAL A 70 -18.61 -0.91 10.90
N THR A 71 -17.32 -1.23 11.01
CA THR A 71 -16.84 -2.61 11.16
C THR A 71 -17.40 -3.25 12.42
N LEU A 72 -17.36 -2.55 13.56
CA LEU A 72 -17.91 -3.04 14.82
C LEU A 72 -19.42 -3.30 14.73
N VAL A 73 -20.18 -2.39 14.12
CA VAL A 73 -21.62 -2.61 13.89
C VAL A 73 -21.87 -3.85 13.04
N CYS A 74 -21.14 -4.00 11.93
CA CYS A 74 -21.25 -5.18 11.06
C CYS A 74 -20.82 -6.48 11.76
N PHE A 75 -19.77 -6.41 12.57
CA PHE A 75 -19.20 -7.57 13.26
C PHE A 75 -20.13 -8.06 14.38
N THR A 76 -20.65 -7.12 15.17
CA THR A 76 -21.63 -7.40 16.20
C THR A 76 -22.91 -7.98 15.59
N SER A 77 -23.46 -7.37 14.54
CA SER A 77 -24.67 -7.89 13.89
C SER A 77 -24.44 -9.27 13.28
N ALA A 78 -23.31 -9.49 12.60
CA ALA A 78 -22.94 -10.78 12.04
C ALA A 78 -22.82 -11.87 13.12
N SER A 79 -22.16 -11.56 14.26
CA SER A 79 -22.00 -12.52 15.35
C SER A 79 -23.34 -12.92 15.98
N PHE A 80 -24.23 -11.96 16.23
CA PHE A 80 -25.57 -12.25 16.77
C PHE A 80 -26.45 -13.01 15.77
N ILE A 81 -26.40 -12.66 14.47
CA ILE A 81 -27.13 -13.40 13.42
C ILE A 81 -26.64 -14.84 13.36
N VAL A 82 -25.33 -15.07 13.40
CA VAL A 82 -24.74 -16.42 13.44
C VAL A 82 -25.24 -17.18 14.66
N GLN A 83 -25.20 -16.59 15.86
CA GLN A 83 -25.72 -17.21 17.08
C GLN A 83 -27.18 -17.64 16.94
N TRP A 84 -28.01 -16.77 16.36
CA TRP A 84 -29.44 -17.00 16.24
C TRP A 84 -29.80 -18.04 15.17
N LEU A 85 -29.05 -18.09 14.07
CA LEU A 85 -29.28 -19.03 12.97
C LEU A 85 -28.61 -20.39 13.20
N PHE A 86 -27.63 -20.48 14.10
CA PHE A 86 -26.87 -21.70 14.37
C PHE A 86 -27.71 -22.93 14.70
N PRO A 87 -28.80 -22.85 15.50
CA PRO A 87 -29.66 -24.01 15.79
C PRO A 87 -30.36 -24.61 14.57
N TRP A 88 -30.44 -23.87 13.45
CA TRP A 88 -31.20 -24.24 12.27
C TRP A 88 -30.30 -24.32 11.02
N PRO A 89 -29.65 -25.46 10.74
CA PRO A 89 -28.60 -25.58 9.72
C PRO A 89 -29.02 -25.13 8.30
N TRP A 90 -30.25 -25.44 7.89
CA TRP A 90 -30.77 -25.03 6.58
C TRP A 90 -30.94 -23.51 6.47
N LEU A 91 -31.43 -22.87 7.54
CA LEU A 91 -31.56 -21.42 7.60
C LEU A 91 -30.19 -20.76 7.72
N PHE A 92 -29.25 -21.37 8.43
CA PHE A 92 -27.85 -20.95 8.46
C PHE A 92 -27.23 -20.95 7.06
N ALA A 93 -27.41 -22.01 6.29
CA ALA A 93 -26.90 -22.11 4.91
C ALA A 93 -27.45 -20.99 4.01
N ILE A 94 -28.75 -20.74 4.06
CA ILE A 94 -29.40 -19.67 3.29
C ILE A 94 -28.89 -18.30 3.78
N GLY A 95 -28.82 -18.07 5.09
CA GLY A 95 -28.31 -16.84 5.69
C GLY A 95 -26.86 -16.57 5.31
N LEU A 96 -26.00 -17.59 5.29
CA LEU A 96 -24.61 -17.51 4.85
C LEU A 96 -24.52 -17.12 3.37
N GLY A 97 -25.33 -17.73 2.51
CA GLY A 97 -25.38 -17.40 1.09
C GLY A 97 -25.84 -15.95 0.83
N VAL A 98 -26.96 -15.55 1.45
CA VAL A 98 -27.53 -14.20 1.29
C VAL A 98 -26.61 -13.12 1.85
N SER A 99 -26.03 -13.34 3.04
CA SER A 99 -25.08 -12.41 3.64
C SER A 99 -23.79 -12.29 2.82
N THR A 100 -23.24 -13.41 2.31
CA THR A 100 -22.09 -13.42 1.41
C THR A 100 -22.36 -12.59 0.16
N PHE A 101 -23.49 -12.83 -0.51
CA PHE A 101 -23.84 -12.10 -1.71
C PHE A 101 -23.95 -10.59 -1.42
N THR A 102 -24.65 -10.24 -0.35
CA THR A 102 -24.93 -8.85 0.02
C THR A 102 -23.66 -8.10 0.43
N LEU A 103 -22.81 -8.72 1.25
CA LEU A 103 -21.55 -8.13 1.72
C LEU A 103 -20.55 -7.94 0.56
N ILE A 104 -20.40 -8.93 -0.32
CA ILE A 104 -19.51 -8.79 -1.49
C ILE A 104 -20.03 -7.71 -2.46
N MET A 105 -21.35 -7.61 -2.64
CA MET A 105 -21.95 -6.54 -3.45
C MET A 105 -21.78 -5.16 -2.82
N LEU A 106 -21.81 -5.04 -1.49
CA LEU A 106 -21.50 -3.79 -0.77
C LEU A 106 -20.06 -3.34 -1.05
N GLY A 107 -19.15 -4.30 -1.29
CA GLY A 107 -17.77 -4.02 -1.73
C GLY A 107 -17.66 -3.29 -3.07
N ALA A 108 -18.70 -3.29 -3.91
CA ALA A 108 -18.72 -2.54 -5.16
C ALA A 108 -18.80 -1.01 -4.97
N ILE A 109 -19.18 -0.53 -3.77
CA ILE A 109 -19.22 0.90 -3.45
C ILE A 109 -17.80 1.51 -3.45
N GLY A 110 -16.82 0.74 -2.98
CA GLY A 110 -15.43 1.13 -2.93
C GLY A 110 -14.57 0.15 -2.12
N GLN A 111 -13.25 0.27 -2.28
CA GLN A 111 -12.27 -0.64 -1.67
C GLN A 111 -12.42 -0.77 -0.14
N ARG A 112 -12.76 0.33 0.54
CA ARG A 112 -12.99 0.35 2.00
C ARG A 112 -14.14 -0.54 2.45
N TYR A 113 -15.24 -0.55 1.71
CA TYR A 113 -16.39 -1.39 2.05
C TYR A 113 -16.13 -2.85 1.69
N ALA A 114 -15.34 -3.12 0.63
CA ALA A 114 -14.97 -4.47 0.25
C ALA A 114 -14.13 -5.18 1.33
N THR A 115 -13.16 -4.48 1.91
CA THR A 115 -12.35 -5.02 3.01
C THR A 115 -13.18 -5.25 4.28
N ILE A 116 -14.04 -4.29 4.65
CA ILE A 116 -14.96 -4.45 5.80
C ILE A 116 -15.88 -5.65 5.58
N ALA A 117 -16.52 -5.76 4.42
CA ALA A 117 -17.39 -6.87 4.05
C ALA A 117 -16.69 -8.23 4.12
N SER A 118 -15.47 -8.33 3.57
CA SER A 118 -14.68 -9.55 3.66
C SER A 118 -14.30 -9.91 5.11
N GLY A 119 -13.98 -8.90 5.93
CA GLY A 119 -13.74 -9.06 7.36
C GLY A 119 -14.97 -9.57 8.10
N THR A 120 -16.15 -9.04 7.77
CA THR A 120 -17.42 -9.45 8.37
C THR A 120 -17.69 -10.92 8.07
N LEU A 121 -17.43 -11.38 6.83
CA LEU A 121 -17.58 -12.80 6.48
C LEU A 121 -16.60 -13.70 7.22
N ILE A 122 -15.34 -13.27 7.37
CA ILE A 122 -14.34 -14.00 8.17
C ILE A 122 -14.83 -14.11 9.61
N LEU A 123 -15.31 -13.01 10.18
CA LEU A 123 -15.83 -12.98 11.55
C LEU A 123 -17.05 -13.88 11.72
N SER A 124 -17.98 -13.90 10.76
CA SER A 124 -19.14 -14.81 10.80
C SER A 124 -18.70 -16.27 10.90
N ILE A 125 -17.69 -16.66 10.11
CA ILE A 125 -17.12 -18.01 10.17
C ILE A 125 -16.41 -18.22 11.51
N TYR A 126 -15.65 -17.25 12.03
CA TYR A 126 -15.00 -17.35 13.35
C TYR A 126 -16.00 -17.45 14.50
N SER A 127 -17.13 -16.76 14.43
CA SER A 127 -18.22 -16.88 15.40
C SER A 127 -18.83 -18.29 15.36
N MET A 128 -19.03 -18.86 14.17
CA MET A 128 -19.47 -20.26 14.01
C MET A 128 -18.47 -21.25 14.63
N ILE A 129 -17.17 -21.08 14.35
CA ILE A 129 -16.09 -21.91 14.95
C ILE A 129 -16.13 -21.85 16.47
N ASN A 130 -16.32 -20.64 17.02
CA ASN A 130 -16.33 -20.44 18.46
C ASN A 130 -17.49 -21.19 19.14
N ILE A 131 -18.66 -21.25 18.49
CA ILE A 131 -19.83 -21.99 18.96
C ILE A 131 -19.61 -23.51 18.84
N GLU A 132 -19.14 -24.00 17.68
CA GLU A 132 -18.90 -25.43 17.43
C GLU A 132 -17.87 -26.04 18.39
N GLN A 133 -16.74 -25.36 18.62
CA GLN A 133 -15.66 -25.87 19.48
C GLN A 133 -16.06 -26.08 20.93
N HIS A 134 -17.13 -25.44 21.39
CA HIS A 134 -17.58 -25.51 22.78
C HIS A 134 -18.92 -26.24 22.95
N GLY A 135 -19.33 -27.04 21.97
CA GLY A 135 -20.49 -27.92 22.11
C GLY A 135 -21.84 -27.28 21.79
N GLY A 136 -21.87 -26.05 21.24
CA GLY A 136 -23.10 -25.41 20.77
C GLY A 136 -23.47 -24.12 21.49
N VAL A 137 -24.79 -23.81 21.51
CA VAL A 137 -25.33 -22.55 22.05
C VAL A 137 -25.66 -22.69 23.54
N ASP A 138 -24.64 -22.47 24.38
CA ASP A 138 -24.78 -22.43 25.85
C ASP A 138 -24.90 -20.99 26.39
N GLU A 139 -25.19 -20.84 27.69
CA GLU A 139 -25.32 -19.53 28.37
C GLU A 139 -24.07 -18.64 28.21
N ASP A 140 -22.89 -19.24 28.13
CA ASP A 140 -21.60 -18.53 27.99
C ASP A 140 -21.27 -18.09 26.56
N VAL A 141 -22.09 -18.45 25.56
CA VAL A 141 -21.82 -18.08 24.15
C VAL A 141 -21.83 -16.57 23.96
N ALA A 142 -22.72 -15.84 24.63
CA ALA A 142 -22.75 -14.39 24.57
C ALA A 142 -21.44 -13.79 25.11
N ALA A 143 -20.92 -14.29 26.23
CA ALA A 143 -19.65 -13.84 26.80
C ALA A 143 -18.47 -14.12 25.85
N ARG A 144 -18.44 -15.29 25.21
CA ARG A 144 -17.39 -15.66 24.25
C ARG A 144 -17.43 -14.85 22.95
N GLN A 145 -18.63 -14.52 22.46
CA GLN A 145 -18.78 -13.60 21.32
C GLN A 145 -18.35 -12.18 21.67
N LEU A 146 -18.67 -11.71 22.88
CA LEU A 146 -18.19 -10.42 23.38
C LEU A 146 -16.66 -10.39 23.48
N LEU A 147 -16.00 -11.50 23.82
CA LEU A 147 -14.53 -11.59 23.80
C LEU A 147 -13.95 -11.48 22.38
N LEU A 148 -14.58 -12.13 21.40
CA LEU A 148 -14.19 -11.99 20.00
C LEU A 148 -14.38 -10.55 19.49
N LEU A 149 -15.46 -9.87 19.88
CA LEU A 149 -15.67 -8.45 19.59
C LEU A 149 -14.67 -7.58 20.36
N ALA A 150 -14.32 -7.91 21.60
CA ALA A 150 -13.32 -7.20 22.39
C ALA A 150 -11.94 -7.25 21.72
N GLY A 151 -11.54 -8.39 21.15
CA GLY A 151 -10.33 -8.51 20.34
C GLY A 151 -10.34 -7.59 19.11
N THR A 152 -11.51 -7.48 18.46
CA THR A 152 -11.72 -6.56 17.34
C THR A 152 -11.57 -5.09 17.78
N VAL A 153 -12.22 -4.70 18.88
CA VAL A 153 -12.12 -3.35 19.45
C VAL A 153 -10.68 -3.02 19.83
N TRP A 154 -9.98 -3.95 20.49
CA TRP A 154 -8.60 -3.77 20.94
C TRP A 154 -7.65 -3.47 19.78
N TYR A 155 -7.62 -4.33 18.75
CA TYR A 155 -6.80 -4.08 17.56
C TYR A 155 -7.24 -2.80 16.83
N GLY A 156 -8.55 -2.56 16.72
CA GLY A 156 -9.11 -1.37 16.11
C GLY A 156 -8.63 -0.07 16.77
N LEU A 157 -8.66 -0.01 18.10
CA LEU A 157 -8.16 1.13 18.87
C LEU A 157 -6.66 1.33 18.67
N ILE A 158 -5.85 0.26 18.75
CA ILE A 158 -4.41 0.31 18.44
C ILE A 158 -4.20 0.87 17.02
N SER A 159 -4.99 0.42 16.05
CA SER A 159 -4.90 0.87 14.67
C SER A 159 -5.24 2.35 14.50
N VAL A 160 -6.29 2.84 15.17
CA VAL A 160 -6.69 4.26 15.12
C VAL A 160 -5.66 5.14 15.81
N VAL A 161 -5.21 4.76 17.02
CA VAL A 161 -4.15 5.49 17.75
C VAL A 161 -2.87 5.53 16.93
N TRP A 162 -2.47 4.40 16.33
CA TRP A 162 -1.31 4.36 15.45
C TRP A 162 -1.47 5.30 14.24
N CYS A 163 -2.65 5.33 13.63
CA CYS A 163 -2.92 6.25 12.53
C CYS A 163 -2.95 7.71 12.96
N ALA A 164 -3.40 8.01 14.18
CA ALA A 164 -3.36 9.36 14.75
C ALA A 164 -1.91 9.81 15.00
N LEU A 165 -1.10 8.95 15.63
CA LEU A 165 0.31 9.21 15.93
C LEU A 165 1.18 9.31 14.65
N PHE A 166 0.93 8.45 13.66
CA PHE A 166 1.76 8.32 12.46
C PHE A 166 1.07 8.73 11.16
N SER A 167 0.04 9.59 11.24
CA SER A 167 -0.81 9.98 10.10
C SER A 167 -0.05 10.51 8.87
N ARG A 168 1.17 11.00 9.05
CA ARG A 168 1.97 11.65 7.99
C ARG A 168 3.05 10.75 7.38
N GLN A 169 3.33 9.60 7.98
CA GLN A 169 4.46 8.75 7.58
C GLN A 169 4.25 8.04 6.23
N PRO A 170 3.05 7.50 5.90
CA PRO A 170 2.82 6.86 4.61
C PRO A 170 2.96 7.83 3.43
N VAL A 171 2.51 9.08 3.58
CA VAL A 171 2.68 10.12 2.55
C VAL A 171 4.16 10.44 2.34
N LYS A 172 4.95 10.60 3.41
CA LYS A 172 6.40 10.78 3.31
C LYS A 172 7.09 9.64 2.58
N GLN A 173 6.71 8.40 2.88
CA GLN A 173 7.28 7.21 2.24
C GLN A 173 6.92 7.13 0.75
N SER A 174 5.67 7.44 0.41
CA SER A 174 5.24 7.49 -0.99
C SER A 174 5.99 8.57 -1.76
N MET A 175 6.11 9.79 -1.20
CA MET A 175 6.91 10.87 -1.79
C MET A 175 8.39 10.49 -1.95
N ALA A 176 8.99 9.89 -0.94
CA ALA A 176 10.37 9.41 -1.03
C ALA A 176 10.54 8.34 -2.12
N ARG A 177 9.53 7.47 -2.32
CA ARG A 177 9.54 6.47 -3.40
C ARG A 177 9.49 7.13 -4.78
N VAL A 178 8.68 8.18 -4.96
CA VAL A 178 8.64 8.98 -6.20
C VAL A 178 10.02 9.57 -6.50
N TYR A 179 10.60 10.32 -5.56
CA TYR A 179 11.90 10.96 -5.78
C TYR A 179 13.05 9.97 -5.95
N LYS A 180 13.00 8.80 -5.30
CA LYS A 180 13.98 7.74 -5.54
C LYS A 180 13.86 7.19 -6.96
N ALA A 181 12.65 6.88 -7.40
CA ALA A 181 12.39 6.36 -8.75
C ALA A 181 12.76 7.40 -9.83
N LEU A 182 12.42 8.66 -9.59
CA LEU A 182 12.75 9.80 -10.45
C LEU A 182 14.26 10.04 -10.52
N GLY A 183 14.97 9.96 -9.38
CA GLY A 183 16.42 10.05 -9.36
C GLY A 183 17.10 8.93 -10.13
N GLU A 184 16.62 7.69 -9.99
CA GLU A 184 17.05 6.56 -10.83
C GLU A 184 16.77 6.80 -12.32
N PHE A 185 15.62 7.40 -12.66
CA PHE A 185 15.27 7.74 -14.04
C PHE A 185 16.23 8.78 -14.63
N LEU A 186 16.55 9.85 -13.90
CA LEU A 186 17.50 10.88 -14.36
C LEU A 186 18.92 10.33 -14.54
N ILE A 187 19.38 9.44 -13.64
CA ILE A 187 20.68 8.75 -13.76
C ILE A 187 20.72 7.82 -14.97
N LEU A 188 19.65 7.06 -15.22
CA LEU A 188 19.57 6.24 -16.44
C LEU A 188 19.51 7.11 -17.69
N LYS A 189 18.85 8.28 -17.62
CA LYS A 189 18.79 9.23 -18.72
C LYS A 189 20.15 9.87 -18.99
N SER A 190 20.94 10.18 -17.96
CA SER A 190 22.28 10.76 -18.12
C SER A 190 23.21 9.83 -18.91
N ALA A 191 23.06 8.51 -18.74
CA ALA A 191 23.82 7.53 -19.51
C ALA A 191 23.58 7.61 -21.02
N LEU A 192 22.49 8.22 -21.52
CA LEU A 192 22.32 8.43 -22.97
C LEU A 192 23.24 9.53 -23.53
N PHE A 193 23.83 10.37 -22.68
CA PHE A 193 24.74 11.46 -23.07
C PHE A 193 26.22 11.07 -23.03
N GLU A 194 26.53 9.84 -22.58
CA GLU A 194 27.91 9.37 -22.47
C GLU A 194 28.56 9.19 -23.87
N PRO A 195 29.62 9.93 -24.21
CA PRO A 195 30.23 9.89 -25.55
C PRO A 195 31.23 8.72 -25.68
N VAL A 196 30.76 7.48 -25.50
CA VAL A 196 31.58 6.26 -25.55
C VAL A 196 31.18 5.37 -26.74
N ARG A 197 32.16 4.71 -27.37
CA ARG A 197 31.94 3.79 -28.51
C ARG A 197 31.45 2.42 -28.03
N GLY A 198 30.64 1.74 -28.84
CA GLY A 198 30.20 0.36 -28.56
C GLY A 198 29.14 0.23 -27.48
N VAL A 199 28.48 1.34 -27.11
CA VAL A 199 27.38 1.33 -26.15
C VAL A 199 26.11 0.77 -26.81
N ASP A 200 25.48 -0.20 -26.15
CA ASP A 200 24.14 -0.67 -26.52
C ASP A 200 23.08 0.37 -26.13
N VAL A 201 22.77 1.24 -27.09
CA VAL A 201 21.76 2.31 -26.95
C VAL A 201 20.36 1.72 -26.77
N GLU A 202 20.07 0.57 -27.38
CA GLU A 202 18.77 -0.08 -27.27
C GLU A 202 18.55 -0.61 -25.86
N ALA A 203 19.54 -1.29 -25.27
CA ALA A 203 19.48 -1.71 -23.88
C ALA A 203 19.28 -0.52 -22.92
N ARG A 204 19.98 0.60 -23.13
CA ARG A 204 19.80 1.83 -22.33
C ARG A 204 18.39 2.42 -22.47
N ARG A 205 17.84 2.44 -23.69
CA ARG A 205 16.45 2.90 -23.96
C ARG A 205 15.42 1.99 -23.31
N VAL A 206 15.60 0.68 -23.38
CA VAL A 206 14.71 -0.30 -22.71
C VAL A 206 14.76 -0.13 -21.20
N ALA A 207 15.95 0.03 -20.62
CA ALA A 207 16.11 0.29 -19.18
C ALA A 207 15.42 1.60 -18.76
N LEU A 208 15.59 2.67 -19.56
CA LEU A 208 14.94 3.96 -19.33
C LEU A 208 13.40 3.86 -19.41
N ALA A 209 12.86 3.17 -20.42
CA ALA A 209 11.42 2.96 -20.58
C ALA A 209 10.83 2.14 -19.41
N ARG A 210 11.53 1.08 -18.97
CA ARG A 210 11.12 0.30 -17.79
C ARG A 210 11.11 1.16 -16.52
N GLN A 211 12.12 2.02 -16.36
CA GLN A 211 12.17 2.93 -15.22
C GLN A 211 11.08 4.01 -15.29
N ASN A 212 10.75 4.51 -16.48
CA ASN A 212 9.64 5.44 -16.70
C ASN A 212 8.31 4.87 -16.16
N GLY A 213 8.02 3.60 -16.47
CA GLY A 213 6.86 2.89 -15.91
C GLY A 213 6.84 2.90 -14.38
N LYS A 214 7.98 2.62 -13.73
CA LYS A 214 8.08 2.67 -12.25
C LYS A 214 7.85 4.08 -11.68
N VAL A 215 8.31 5.13 -12.37
CA VAL A 215 8.07 6.52 -11.95
C VAL A 215 6.59 6.86 -12.03
N VAL A 216 5.92 6.49 -13.13
CA VAL A 216 4.48 6.69 -13.32
C VAL A 216 3.68 5.91 -12.27
N ASP A 217 4.04 4.66 -11.99
CA ASP A 217 3.41 3.87 -10.92
C ASP A 217 3.59 4.52 -9.54
N ALA A 218 4.79 5.03 -9.24
CA ALA A 218 5.07 5.72 -7.98
C ALA A 218 4.27 7.03 -7.87
N LEU A 219 4.17 7.81 -8.95
CA LEU A 219 3.37 9.04 -9.01
C LEU A 219 1.88 8.73 -8.79
N ASN A 220 1.33 7.71 -9.45
CA ASN A 220 -0.07 7.32 -9.28
C ASN A 220 -0.37 6.86 -7.85
N GLN A 221 0.51 6.05 -7.25
CA GLN A 221 0.38 5.63 -5.84
C GLN A 221 0.44 6.82 -4.88
N ALA A 222 1.34 7.77 -5.14
CA ALA A 222 1.47 9.01 -4.39
C ALA A 222 0.22 9.89 -4.48
N LYS A 223 -0.29 10.09 -5.69
CA LYS A 223 -1.50 10.85 -5.98
C LYS A 223 -2.70 10.30 -5.23
N GLU A 224 -2.96 8.99 -5.35
CA GLU A 224 -4.05 8.30 -4.67
C GLU A 224 -3.94 8.45 -3.14
N MET A 225 -2.73 8.29 -2.58
CA MET A 225 -2.47 8.42 -1.15
C MET A 225 -2.73 9.84 -0.64
N ILE A 226 -2.34 10.86 -1.41
CA ILE A 226 -2.55 12.27 -1.07
C ILE A 226 -4.04 12.61 -1.13
N PHE A 227 -4.76 12.20 -2.18
CA PHE A 227 -6.19 12.48 -2.33
C PHE A 227 -7.05 11.84 -1.23
N ARG A 228 -6.84 10.55 -0.92
CA ARG A 228 -7.57 9.87 0.17
C ARG A 228 -7.43 10.55 1.53
N ARG A 229 -6.33 11.28 1.75
CA ARG A 229 -6.07 11.99 3.01
C ARG A 229 -6.50 13.46 2.97
N LEU A 230 -6.57 14.08 1.79
CA LEU A 230 -7.13 15.43 1.56
C LEU A 230 -8.63 15.46 1.80
N GLU A 231 -9.37 14.43 1.39
CA GLU A 231 -10.84 14.36 1.53
C GLU A 231 -11.33 14.52 2.99
N GLY A 232 -10.53 14.10 3.97
CA GLY A 232 -10.86 14.21 5.40
C GLY A 232 -10.21 15.37 6.15
N GLN A 233 -9.23 16.06 5.57
CA GLN A 233 -8.44 17.10 6.25
C GLN A 233 -8.46 18.41 5.45
N ARG A 234 -9.65 19.02 5.35
CA ARG A 234 -9.83 20.37 4.81
C ARG A 234 -9.01 21.36 5.64
N GLY A 235 -7.91 21.89 5.08
CA GLY A 235 -7.17 23.02 5.65
C GLY A 235 -5.80 22.76 6.31
N ASP A 236 -5.23 21.55 6.30
CA ASP A 236 -3.87 21.35 6.88
C ASP A 236 -2.79 21.95 5.95
N ARG A 237 -2.18 23.08 6.38
CA ARG A 237 -1.06 23.75 5.69
C ARG A 237 0.09 22.80 5.34
N LYS A 238 0.30 21.73 6.12
CA LYS A 238 1.36 20.73 5.84
C LYS A 238 0.97 19.71 4.78
N LEU A 239 -0.33 19.46 4.55
CA LEU A 239 -0.80 18.61 3.45
C LEU A 239 -0.62 19.32 2.11
N ASN A 240 -0.87 20.63 2.08
CA ASN A 240 -0.53 21.50 0.94
C ASN A 240 0.96 21.44 0.58
N ARG A 241 1.86 21.31 1.57
CA ARG A 241 3.29 21.11 1.32
C ARG A 241 3.58 19.82 0.53
N TYR A 242 2.97 18.69 0.89
CA TYR A 242 3.20 17.44 0.15
C TYR A 242 2.59 17.46 -1.24
N LEU A 243 1.44 18.10 -1.41
CA LEU A 243 0.85 18.31 -2.73
C LEU A 243 1.77 19.17 -3.62
N ARG A 244 2.39 20.22 -3.07
CA ARG A 244 3.38 21.02 -3.78
C ARG A 244 4.61 20.20 -4.20
N ILE A 245 5.15 19.42 -3.27
CA ILE A 245 6.28 18.50 -3.52
C ILE A 245 5.90 17.47 -4.60
N TYR A 246 4.68 16.95 -4.58
CA TYR A 246 4.17 16.05 -5.61
C TYR A 246 4.15 16.71 -7.00
N PHE A 247 3.63 17.93 -7.10
CA PHE A 247 3.60 18.66 -8.38
C PHE A 247 4.99 18.96 -8.91
N ILE A 248 5.95 19.29 -8.04
CA ILE A 248 7.35 19.45 -8.45
C ILE A 248 7.87 18.13 -9.06
N ALA A 249 7.62 16.98 -8.42
CA ALA A 249 8.04 15.70 -8.97
C ALA A 249 7.36 15.37 -10.32
N GLN A 250 6.08 15.71 -10.47
CA GLN A 250 5.34 15.54 -11.72
C GLN A 250 5.91 16.44 -12.83
N ASP A 251 6.14 17.72 -12.55
CA ASP A 251 6.70 18.66 -13.52
C ASP A 251 8.12 18.23 -13.96
N ILE A 252 8.96 17.75 -13.02
CA ILE A 252 10.28 17.20 -13.34
C ILE A 252 10.14 15.98 -14.27
N HIS A 253 9.21 15.07 -13.97
CA HIS A 253 8.96 13.88 -14.79
C HIS A 253 8.46 14.24 -16.19
N GLU A 254 7.49 15.14 -16.30
CA GLU A 254 6.93 15.59 -17.58
C GLU A 254 8.01 16.22 -18.46
N ARG A 255 8.84 17.11 -17.92
CA ARG A 255 9.97 17.72 -18.63
C ARG A 255 11.01 16.68 -19.02
N ALA A 256 11.42 15.82 -18.08
CA ALA A 256 12.43 14.81 -18.35
C ALA A 256 11.93 13.72 -19.32
N SER A 257 10.62 13.45 -19.42
CA SER A 257 10.06 12.45 -20.34
C SER A 257 9.72 13.02 -21.73
N SER A 258 9.25 14.28 -21.80
CA SER A 258 8.82 14.90 -23.07
C SER A 258 9.98 15.23 -24.02
N THR A 259 11.19 15.30 -23.47
CA THR A 259 12.32 15.87 -24.19
C THR A 259 13.08 14.85 -25.04
N HIS A 260 12.90 14.95 -26.36
CA HIS A 260 13.51 14.10 -27.40
C HIS A 260 14.51 14.91 -28.23
N TYR A 261 15.75 15.04 -27.75
CA TYR A 261 16.80 15.68 -28.53
C TYR A 261 17.41 14.72 -29.56
N PRO A 262 18.01 15.23 -30.65
CA PRO A 262 18.75 14.43 -31.61
C PRO A 262 20.09 13.97 -31.00
N TYR A 263 20.04 13.05 -30.02
CA TYR A 263 21.18 12.57 -29.25
C TYR A 263 22.31 12.03 -30.13
N SER A 264 21.95 11.33 -31.22
CA SER A 264 22.92 10.79 -32.18
C SER A 264 23.66 11.90 -32.95
N ALA A 265 22.98 12.99 -33.31
CA ALA A 265 23.60 14.12 -34.00
C ALA A 265 24.52 14.91 -33.06
N LEU A 266 24.05 15.17 -31.83
CA LEU A 266 24.84 15.82 -30.79
C LEU A 266 26.08 14.99 -30.42
N SER A 267 25.90 13.69 -30.20
CA SER A 267 26.99 12.72 -29.92
C SER A 267 28.04 12.70 -31.02
N LYS A 268 27.64 12.69 -32.29
CA LYS A 268 28.60 12.71 -33.42
C LYS A 268 29.35 14.02 -33.53
N ALA A 269 28.66 15.16 -33.45
CA ALA A 269 29.26 16.48 -33.64
C ALA A 269 30.16 16.90 -32.47
N PHE A 270 29.77 16.57 -31.24
CA PHE A 270 30.46 16.95 -30.02
C PHE A 270 31.20 15.79 -29.34
N PHE A 271 31.49 14.70 -30.08
CA PHE A 271 32.16 13.50 -29.54
C PHE A 271 33.48 13.82 -28.82
N HIS A 272 34.24 14.78 -29.35
CA HIS A 272 35.54 15.21 -28.83
C HIS A 272 35.46 16.48 -27.95
N HIS A 273 34.27 16.90 -27.54
CA HIS A 273 34.05 18.07 -26.69
C HIS A 273 33.43 17.65 -25.35
N ASP A 274 33.68 18.44 -24.31
CA ASP A 274 33.25 18.12 -22.95
C ASP A 274 31.75 18.35 -22.71
N VAL A 275 31.06 19.06 -23.60
CA VAL A 275 29.68 19.51 -23.37
C VAL A 275 28.69 18.38 -23.08
N LEU A 276 28.80 17.24 -23.77
CA LEU A 276 27.93 16.08 -23.53
C LEU A 276 28.23 15.41 -22.20
N PHE A 277 29.51 15.37 -21.82
CA PHE A 277 29.92 14.91 -20.50
C PHE A 277 29.38 15.85 -19.39
N ARG A 278 29.31 17.16 -19.64
CA ARG A 278 28.69 18.11 -18.71
C ARG A 278 27.17 17.95 -18.62
N CYS A 279 26.48 17.70 -19.74
CA CYS A 279 25.06 17.33 -19.73
C CYS A 279 24.82 16.05 -18.92
N GLN A 280 25.65 15.02 -19.14
CA GLN A 280 25.62 13.78 -18.38
C GLN A 280 25.83 14.05 -16.88
N ARG A 281 26.87 14.80 -16.52
CA ARG A 281 27.21 15.11 -15.13
C ARG A 281 26.08 15.86 -14.44
N LEU A 282 25.50 16.87 -15.08
CA LEU A 282 24.37 17.63 -14.52
C LEU A 282 23.15 16.73 -14.27
N LEU A 283 22.73 15.92 -15.25
CA LEU A 283 21.61 14.99 -15.09
C LEU A 283 21.87 13.93 -14.01
N ASP A 284 23.10 13.41 -13.92
CA ASP A 284 23.49 12.47 -12.86
C ASP A 284 23.39 13.14 -11.48
N GLN A 285 23.89 14.37 -11.34
CA GLN A 285 23.83 15.12 -10.09
C GLN A 285 22.40 15.49 -9.71
N GLN A 286 21.56 15.93 -10.65
CA GLN A 286 20.12 16.14 -10.41
C GLN A 286 19.43 14.85 -9.97
N GLY A 287 19.78 13.71 -10.55
CA GLY A 287 19.30 12.41 -10.12
C GLY A 287 19.74 12.02 -8.71
N ARG A 288 20.98 12.36 -8.33
CA ARG A 288 21.46 12.20 -6.95
C ARG A 288 20.75 13.14 -5.98
N SER A 289 20.53 14.40 -6.35
CA SER A 289 19.77 15.38 -5.57
C SER A 289 18.33 14.89 -5.33
N CYS A 290 17.65 14.32 -6.33
CA CYS A 290 16.37 13.64 -6.16
C CYS A 290 16.45 12.53 -5.09
N ARG A 291 17.46 11.66 -5.14
CA ARG A 291 17.64 10.60 -4.12
C ARG A 291 17.97 11.15 -2.74
N GLN A 292 18.68 12.27 -2.64
CA GLN A 292 18.94 12.94 -1.37
C GLN A 292 17.67 13.58 -0.82
N LEU A 293 16.87 14.22 -1.68
CA LEU A 293 15.54 14.74 -1.35
C LEU A 293 14.61 13.62 -0.83
N ALA A 294 14.65 12.43 -1.43
CA ALA A 294 13.92 11.28 -0.91
C ALA A 294 14.33 10.93 0.54
N LYS A 295 15.63 11.00 0.86
CA LYS A 295 16.13 10.76 2.22
C LYS A 295 15.77 11.89 3.18
N SER A 296 15.86 13.14 2.75
CA SER A 296 15.50 14.30 3.59
C SER A 296 14.02 14.31 3.94
N LEU A 297 13.13 13.93 3.02
CA LEU A 297 11.69 13.82 3.30
C LEU A 297 11.38 12.82 4.42
N LEU A 298 12.14 11.71 4.48
CA LEU A 298 12.01 10.69 5.52
C LEU A 298 12.65 11.12 6.85
N LEU A 299 13.85 11.70 6.80
CA LEU A 299 14.65 12.01 7.99
C LEU A 299 14.41 13.42 8.55
N ASN A 300 13.68 14.26 7.81
CA ASN A 300 13.42 15.67 8.09
C ASN A 300 14.73 16.48 8.26
N ARG A 301 15.68 16.29 7.34
CA ARG A 301 16.98 17.00 7.30
C ARG A 301 17.05 17.89 6.07
N PRO A 302 17.84 18.98 6.08
CA PRO A 302 18.18 19.66 4.83
C PRO A 302 18.92 18.68 3.89
N PHE A 303 18.71 18.81 2.58
CA PHE A 303 19.54 18.14 1.57
C PHE A 303 20.31 19.20 0.80
N ASP A 304 21.54 18.88 0.42
CA ASP A 304 22.45 19.77 -0.29
C ASP A 304 22.35 19.48 -1.80
N HIS A 305 22.21 20.54 -2.61
CA HIS A 305 22.17 20.46 -4.07
C HIS A 305 23.28 21.29 -4.74
N GLN A 306 24.26 21.78 -3.98
CA GLN A 306 25.36 22.62 -4.47
C GLN A 306 26.10 21.98 -5.67
N GLN A 307 26.33 20.67 -5.64
CA GLN A 307 26.99 19.96 -6.75
C GLN A 307 26.21 20.01 -8.07
N SER A 308 24.89 20.14 -8.00
CA SER A 308 24.02 20.25 -9.17
C SER A 308 24.04 21.67 -9.74
N GLU A 309 24.05 22.68 -8.86
CA GLU A 309 24.24 24.09 -9.25
C GLU A 309 25.61 24.32 -9.91
N GLU A 310 26.67 23.79 -9.32
CA GLU A 310 28.02 23.86 -9.89
C GLU A 310 28.08 23.18 -11.27
N ALA A 311 27.46 22.00 -11.41
CA ALA A 311 27.39 21.29 -12.69
C ALA A 311 26.58 22.06 -13.76
N LEU A 312 25.59 22.86 -13.35
CA LEU A 312 24.81 23.70 -14.24
C LEU A 312 25.64 24.89 -14.74
N ALA A 313 26.36 25.57 -13.84
CA ALA A 313 27.29 26.64 -14.21
C ALA A 313 28.38 26.13 -15.16
N ASP A 314 28.94 24.95 -14.86
CA ASP A 314 29.90 24.23 -15.70
C ASP A 314 29.37 23.96 -17.11
N LEU A 315 28.09 23.54 -17.24
CA LEU A 315 27.46 23.28 -18.53
C LEU A 315 27.28 24.57 -19.34
N HIS A 316 26.82 25.65 -18.71
CA HIS A 316 26.67 26.94 -19.38
C HIS A 316 28.01 27.46 -19.93
N ALA A 317 29.09 27.38 -19.13
CA ALA A 317 30.43 27.79 -19.57
C ALA A 317 30.95 26.97 -20.77
N SER A 318 30.65 25.66 -20.84
CA SER A 318 31.04 24.83 -21.98
C SER A 318 30.25 25.17 -23.25
N ILE A 319 28.95 25.46 -23.13
CA ILE A 319 28.12 25.90 -24.26
C ILE A 319 28.58 27.27 -24.79
N GLU A 320 28.94 28.19 -23.90
CA GLU A 320 29.46 29.51 -24.26
C GLU A 320 30.80 29.42 -25.01
N ASN A 321 31.74 28.58 -24.53
CA ASN A 321 32.99 28.30 -25.24
C ASN A 321 32.77 27.71 -26.64
N LEU A 322 31.77 26.84 -26.82
CA LEU A 322 31.39 26.33 -28.15
C LEU A 322 30.81 27.41 -29.07
N ARG A 323 30.06 28.36 -28.50
CA ARG A 323 29.49 29.50 -29.23
C ARG A 323 30.59 30.46 -29.69
N ASP A 324 31.56 30.77 -28.84
CA ASP A 324 32.68 31.68 -29.14
C ASP A 324 33.58 31.17 -30.26
N ARG A 325 33.71 29.84 -30.39
CA ARG A 325 34.45 29.20 -31.48
C ARG A 325 33.79 29.38 -32.86
N GLY A 326 32.52 29.78 -32.90
CA GLY A 326 31.87 30.32 -34.10
C GLY A 326 31.80 29.40 -35.33
N LYS A 327 31.94 28.07 -35.18
CA LYS A 327 31.95 27.15 -36.33
C LYS A 327 30.56 27.04 -36.98
N PRO A 328 30.43 27.22 -38.32
CA PRO A 328 29.14 27.19 -39.00
C PRO A 328 28.45 25.81 -38.91
N GLU A 329 29.23 24.72 -38.85
CA GLU A 329 28.71 23.35 -38.68
C GLU A 329 27.98 23.12 -37.34
N TRP A 330 28.31 23.91 -36.31
CA TRP A 330 27.76 23.74 -34.96
C TRP A 330 26.49 24.56 -34.71
N GLN A 331 26.29 25.66 -35.45
CA GLN A 331 25.13 26.55 -35.31
C GLN A 331 23.77 25.82 -35.25
N PRO A 332 23.44 24.84 -36.11
CA PRO A 332 22.15 24.16 -36.05
C PRO A 332 22.00 23.25 -34.81
N LEU A 333 23.11 22.82 -34.21
CA LEU A 333 23.14 21.95 -33.03
C LEU A 333 23.26 22.73 -31.71
N LEU A 334 23.74 23.98 -31.75
CA LEU A 334 23.81 24.86 -30.59
C LEU A 334 22.42 25.22 -30.05
N TYR A 335 21.41 25.40 -30.90
CA TYR A 335 20.05 25.70 -30.47
C TYR A 335 19.39 24.53 -29.70
N PRO A 336 19.39 23.28 -30.20
CA PRO A 336 18.95 22.12 -29.41
C PRO A 336 19.73 21.95 -28.09
N LEU A 337 21.01 22.29 -28.09
CA LEU A 337 21.88 22.18 -26.92
C LEU A 337 21.58 23.26 -25.86
N SER A 338 21.32 24.51 -26.27
CA SER A 338 20.88 25.55 -25.35
C SER A 338 19.49 25.26 -24.79
N ALA A 339 18.57 24.77 -25.63
CA ALA A 339 17.25 24.34 -25.18
C ALA A 339 17.34 23.18 -24.16
N LEU A 340 18.30 22.25 -24.33
CA LEU A 340 18.61 21.21 -23.35
C LEU A 340 19.10 21.83 -22.03
N ALA A 341 20.07 22.75 -22.08
CA ALA A 341 20.60 23.40 -20.90
C ALA A 341 19.54 24.20 -20.13
N GLU A 342 18.69 24.95 -20.83
CA GLU A 342 17.56 25.67 -20.24
C GLU A 342 16.55 24.73 -19.57
N ASN A 343 16.28 23.58 -20.19
CA ASN A 343 15.42 22.56 -19.59
C ASN A 343 16.03 22.02 -18.28
N LEU A 344 17.31 21.66 -18.31
CA LEU A 344 18.03 21.19 -17.12
C LEU A 344 18.15 22.28 -16.04
N ALA A 345 18.33 23.54 -16.42
CA ALA A 345 18.30 24.67 -15.49
C ALA A 345 16.93 24.82 -14.82
N THR A 346 15.85 24.63 -15.58
CA THR A 346 14.50 24.68 -15.01
C THR A 346 14.26 23.51 -14.06
N LEU A 347 14.75 22.31 -14.37
CA LEU A 347 14.72 21.18 -13.44
C LEU A 347 15.47 21.47 -12.14
N GLU A 348 16.61 22.15 -12.21
CA GLU A 348 17.38 22.58 -11.03
C GLU A 348 16.57 23.54 -10.17
N ASN A 349 15.96 24.56 -10.78
CA ASN A 349 15.10 25.51 -10.06
C ASN A 349 13.92 24.81 -9.37
N GLN A 350 13.33 23.80 -10.02
CA GLN A 350 12.27 22.98 -9.42
C GLN A 350 12.78 22.16 -8.23
N LEU A 351 13.96 21.53 -8.34
CA LEU A 351 14.61 20.82 -7.25
C LEU A 351 14.93 21.73 -6.06
N ALA A 352 15.47 22.92 -6.31
CA ALA A 352 15.74 23.94 -5.30
C ALA A 352 14.43 24.39 -4.60
N SER A 353 13.35 24.59 -5.37
CA SER A 353 12.04 24.96 -4.80
C SER A 353 11.44 23.88 -3.88
N ALA A 354 11.78 22.60 -4.10
CA ALA A 354 11.36 21.49 -3.23
C ALA A 354 12.08 21.50 -1.87
N HIS A 355 13.25 22.14 -1.77
CA HIS A 355 14.02 22.29 -0.52
C HIS A 355 13.27 23.15 0.50
N ASN A 356 12.71 24.29 0.06
CA ASN A 356 11.93 25.21 0.90
C ASN A 356 10.54 25.50 0.32
N PRO A 357 9.57 24.58 0.50
CA PRO A 357 8.21 24.76 0.00
C PRO A 357 7.44 25.93 0.65
N GLY A 358 8.00 26.60 1.66
CA GLY A 358 7.35 27.68 2.41
C GLY A 358 7.68 29.10 1.94
N VAL A 359 8.63 29.29 1.02
CA VAL A 359 9.17 30.63 0.67
C VAL A 359 8.77 31.10 -0.74
N SER A 360 8.17 30.23 -1.56
CA SER A 360 7.86 30.54 -2.96
C SER A 360 6.38 30.33 -3.29
N ASP A 361 5.72 31.47 -3.55
CA ASP A 361 4.39 31.71 -4.14
C ASP A 361 3.11 31.15 -3.49
N GLU A 362 2.24 32.09 -3.12
CA GLU A 362 0.83 31.93 -2.74
C GLU A 362 -0.10 31.53 -3.90
N ARG A 363 0.43 31.24 -5.10
CA ARG A 363 -0.35 31.02 -6.32
C ARG A 363 -0.23 29.61 -6.86
N ARG A 364 -1.00 28.69 -6.30
CA ARG A 364 -1.63 27.60 -7.07
C ARG A 364 -2.89 27.19 -6.32
N ASP A 365 -4.00 27.69 -6.85
CA ASP A 365 -5.36 27.47 -6.38
C ASP A 365 -5.64 25.96 -6.31
N SER A 366 -5.54 25.38 -5.12
CA SER A 366 -5.78 23.95 -4.86
C SER A 366 -7.27 23.57 -4.97
N SER A 367 -8.13 24.55 -5.27
CA SER A 367 -9.59 24.42 -5.42
C SER A 367 -10.01 23.73 -6.72
N LEU A 368 -9.14 23.63 -7.73
CA LEU A 368 -9.46 23.07 -9.06
C LEU A 368 -9.39 21.54 -9.17
N TYR A 369 -8.95 20.84 -8.12
CA TYR A 369 -8.77 19.38 -8.15
C TYR A 369 -9.68 18.60 -7.20
N ASP A 370 -10.69 19.27 -6.62
CA ASP A 370 -11.71 18.63 -5.79
C ASP A 370 -12.74 17.92 -6.70
N ARG A 371 -12.53 16.63 -6.92
CA ARG A 371 -13.51 15.73 -7.54
C ARG A 371 -13.83 14.59 -6.58
N SER A 372 -14.45 14.91 -5.45
CA SER A 372 -14.99 13.90 -4.54
C SER A 372 -16.54 13.86 -4.63
N PRO A 373 -17.15 12.73 -5.02
CA PRO A 373 -18.60 12.53 -4.99
C PRO A 373 -19.05 12.25 -3.56
N SER A 374 -19.84 13.15 -2.97
CA SER A 374 -20.16 13.16 -1.54
C SER A 374 -21.57 12.65 -1.21
N SER A 375 -22.26 11.93 -2.10
CA SER A 375 -23.67 11.57 -1.88
C SER A 375 -23.94 10.07 -1.76
N LEU A 376 -24.81 9.69 -0.80
CA LEU A 376 -25.38 8.34 -0.65
C LEU A 376 -26.10 7.86 -1.93
N LEU A 377 -26.62 8.81 -2.71
CA LEU A 377 -27.22 8.60 -4.02
C LEU A 377 -26.22 8.07 -5.06
N GLU A 378 -24.97 8.54 -5.05
CA GLU A 378 -23.91 8.03 -5.93
C GLU A 378 -23.42 6.64 -5.49
N ALA A 379 -23.38 6.36 -4.19
CA ALA A 379 -23.08 5.03 -3.67
C ALA A 379 -24.13 4.01 -4.14
N TRP A 380 -25.41 4.34 -4.03
CA TRP A 380 -26.50 3.50 -4.53
C TRP A 380 -26.48 3.35 -6.05
N LYS A 381 -26.16 4.42 -6.80
CA LYS A 381 -25.99 4.37 -8.26
C LYS A 381 -24.84 3.45 -8.67
N ARG A 382 -23.71 3.45 -7.96
CA ARG A 382 -22.57 2.53 -8.21
C ARG A 382 -22.94 1.07 -7.95
N VAL A 383 -23.69 0.78 -6.89
CA VAL A 383 -24.19 -0.58 -6.62
C VAL A 383 -25.14 -1.03 -7.74
N ARG A 384 -26.10 -0.18 -8.11
CA ARG A 384 -27.06 -0.47 -9.18
C ARG A 384 -26.39 -0.68 -10.54
N LEU A 385 -25.33 0.06 -10.86
CA LEU A 385 -24.53 -0.14 -12.08
C LEU A 385 -23.77 -1.48 -12.09
N ASN A 386 -23.45 -2.03 -10.91
CA ASN A 386 -22.82 -3.34 -10.77
C ASN A 386 -23.81 -4.52 -10.71
N PHE A 387 -25.12 -4.26 -10.66
CA PHE A 387 -26.18 -5.27 -10.82
C PHE A 387 -26.35 -5.68 -12.30
N THR A 388 -25.26 -6.12 -12.92
CA THR A 388 -25.28 -6.66 -14.28
C THR A 388 -24.51 -7.97 -14.32
N LEU A 389 -24.99 -8.93 -15.10
CA LEU A 389 -24.32 -10.23 -15.31
C LEU A 389 -22.93 -10.09 -15.96
N GLY A 390 -22.58 -8.90 -16.47
CA GLY A 390 -21.25 -8.56 -16.97
C GLY A 390 -20.27 -8.10 -15.89
N SER A 391 -20.72 -7.71 -14.70
CA SER A 391 -19.82 -7.18 -13.66
C SER A 391 -19.00 -8.29 -12.99
N PRO A 392 -17.66 -8.12 -12.88
CA PRO A 392 -16.80 -9.04 -12.13
C PRO A 392 -17.21 -9.20 -10.66
N THR A 393 -17.75 -8.15 -10.02
CA THR A 393 -18.16 -8.20 -8.61
C THR A 393 -19.39 -9.07 -8.41
N PHE A 394 -20.42 -8.91 -9.27
CA PHE A 394 -21.64 -9.71 -9.22
C PHE A 394 -21.36 -11.20 -9.45
N ARG A 395 -20.57 -11.52 -10.49
CA ARG A 395 -20.17 -12.91 -10.77
C ARG A 395 -19.41 -13.54 -9.59
N HIS A 396 -18.52 -12.77 -8.98
CA HIS A 396 -17.78 -13.23 -7.81
C HIS A 396 -18.70 -13.45 -6.60
N ALA A 397 -19.64 -12.53 -6.34
CA ALA A 397 -20.60 -12.62 -5.24
C ALA A 397 -21.45 -13.89 -5.34
N VAL A 398 -22.02 -14.16 -6.52
CA VAL A 398 -22.79 -15.39 -6.78
C VAL A 398 -21.93 -16.64 -6.60
N ARG A 399 -20.76 -16.68 -7.24
CA ARG A 399 -19.86 -17.84 -7.16
C ARG A 399 -19.41 -18.13 -5.72
N LEU A 400 -19.05 -17.11 -4.96
CA LEU A 400 -18.61 -17.28 -3.58
C LEU A 400 -19.76 -17.73 -2.67
N SER A 401 -20.96 -17.18 -2.86
CA SER A 401 -22.15 -17.56 -2.08
C SER A 401 -22.51 -19.03 -2.32
N ILE A 402 -22.57 -19.46 -3.59
CA ILE A 402 -22.82 -20.86 -3.95
C ILE A 402 -21.71 -21.77 -3.39
N ALA A 403 -20.44 -21.37 -3.51
CA ALA A 403 -19.32 -22.16 -3.01
C ALA A 403 -19.35 -22.33 -1.48
N LEU A 404 -19.69 -21.27 -0.74
CA LEU A 404 -19.83 -21.35 0.72
C LEU A 404 -21.05 -22.17 1.14
N MET A 405 -22.18 -22.03 0.45
CA MET A 405 -23.36 -22.88 0.70
C MET A 405 -23.08 -24.35 0.41
N ALA A 406 -22.42 -24.66 -0.70
CA ALA A 406 -22.02 -26.03 -1.04
C ALA A 406 -20.98 -26.58 -0.04
N GLY A 407 -20.01 -25.75 0.36
CA GLY A 407 -19.02 -26.12 1.39
C GLY A 407 -19.67 -26.39 2.76
N TYR A 408 -20.69 -25.62 3.13
CA TYR A 408 -21.46 -25.84 4.35
C TYR A 408 -22.34 -27.10 4.26
N GLY A 409 -22.95 -27.36 3.09
CA GLY A 409 -23.67 -28.61 2.86
C GLY A 409 -22.75 -29.84 2.96
N LEU A 410 -21.53 -29.74 2.43
CA LEU A 410 -20.52 -30.79 2.55
C LEU A 410 -20.06 -31.00 4.00
N LEU A 411 -19.89 -29.90 4.75
CA LEU A 411 -19.59 -29.92 6.17
C LEU A 411 -20.64 -30.74 6.94
N GLN A 412 -21.92 -30.45 6.72
CA GLN A 412 -23.04 -31.14 7.38
C GLN A 412 -23.17 -32.62 6.95
N TRP A 413 -22.76 -32.95 5.73
CA TRP A 413 -22.89 -34.32 5.22
C TRP A 413 -21.76 -35.24 5.70
N ILE A 414 -20.53 -34.73 5.76
CA ILE A 414 -19.35 -35.51 6.14
C ILE A 414 -19.10 -35.48 7.65
N ASP A 415 -19.56 -34.43 8.34
CA ASP A 415 -19.33 -34.13 9.76
C ASP A 415 -17.85 -34.32 10.22
N PRO A 416 -16.87 -33.70 9.53
CA PRO A 416 -15.48 -33.81 9.93
C PRO A 416 -15.20 -32.93 11.16
N GLU A 417 -14.39 -33.43 12.11
CA GLU A 417 -14.03 -32.76 13.37
C GLU A 417 -13.54 -31.30 13.23
N GLN A 418 -13.01 -30.92 12.07
CA GLN A 418 -12.42 -29.61 11.79
C GLN A 418 -12.99 -28.98 10.51
N GLY A 419 -14.25 -29.29 10.18
CA GLY A 419 -14.83 -28.98 8.87
C GLY A 419 -15.04 -27.50 8.56
N PHE A 420 -15.06 -26.63 9.57
CA PHE A 420 -15.11 -25.17 9.39
C PHE A 420 -13.96 -24.61 8.53
N TRP A 421 -12.82 -25.33 8.47
CA TRP A 421 -11.69 -24.95 7.60
C TRP A 421 -12.04 -24.98 6.11
N ILE A 422 -13.06 -25.75 5.70
CA ILE A 422 -13.56 -25.78 4.31
C ILE A 422 -14.10 -24.40 3.94
N LEU A 423 -14.92 -23.81 4.80
CA LEU A 423 -15.52 -22.48 4.59
C LEU A 423 -14.44 -21.40 4.58
N LEU A 424 -13.55 -21.43 5.57
CA LEU A 424 -12.47 -20.44 5.68
C LEU A 424 -11.52 -20.51 4.48
N THR A 425 -11.18 -21.72 4.04
CA THR A 425 -10.32 -21.92 2.86
C THR A 425 -11.02 -21.47 1.58
N THR A 426 -12.30 -21.76 1.43
CA THR A 426 -13.11 -21.31 0.28
C THR A 426 -13.13 -19.78 0.22
N LEU A 427 -13.32 -19.11 1.35
CA LEU A 427 -13.33 -17.65 1.46
C LEU A 427 -11.99 -17.01 1.07
N PHE A 428 -10.86 -17.58 1.52
CA PHE A 428 -9.52 -17.03 1.21
C PHE A 428 -9.03 -17.32 -0.21
N VAL A 429 -9.36 -18.49 -0.75
CA VAL A 429 -8.89 -18.96 -2.06
C VAL A 429 -9.72 -18.38 -3.19
N CYS A 430 -11.04 -18.27 -3.03
CA CYS A 430 -11.92 -17.79 -4.09
C CYS A 430 -11.72 -16.29 -4.32
N ARG A 431 -11.10 -15.93 -5.45
CA ARG A 431 -10.85 -14.54 -5.87
C ARG A 431 -11.57 -14.23 -7.18
N PRO A 432 -11.93 -12.96 -7.47
CA PRO A 432 -12.69 -12.60 -8.68
C PRO A 432 -12.14 -13.22 -9.98
N ASN A 433 -10.80 -13.21 -10.15
CA ASN A 433 -10.13 -13.74 -11.33
C ASN A 433 -9.65 -15.18 -11.13
N PHE A 434 -9.74 -16.01 -12.17
CA PHE A 434 -9.30 -17.41 -12.10
C PHE A 434 -7.80 -17.56 -11.81
N ALA A 435 -6.95 -16.77 -12.48
CA ALA A 435 -5.51 -16.82 -12.30
C ALA A 435 -5.09 -16.51 -10.84
N THR A 436 -5.79 -15.57 -10.19
CA THR A 436 -5.54 -15.26 -8.78
C THR A 436 -6.04 -16.37 -7.86
N THR A 437 -7.22 -16.94 -8.12
CA THR A 437 -7.72 -18.12 -7.38
C THR A 437 -6.74 -19.29 -7.43
N ARG A 438 -6.21 -19.62 -8.62
CA ARG A 438 -5.23 -20.70 -8.78
C ARG A 438 -3.95 -20.45 -7.97
N ARG A 439 -3.45 -19.22 -7.97
CA ARG A 439 -2.27 -18.83 -7.18
C ARG A 439 -2.53 -18.97 -5.68
N PHE A 440 -3.67 -18.47 -5.20
CA PHE A 440 -4.03 -18.57 -3.78
C PHE A 440 -4.28 -20.01 -3.35
N LEU A 441 -4.84 -20.87 -4.23
CA LEU A 441 -4.99 -22.29 -3.97
C LEU A 441 -3.63 -22.96 -3.76
N SER A 442 -2.67 -22.74 -4.66
CA SER A 442 -1.31 -23.26 -4.52
C SER A 442 -0.62 -22.76 -3.25
N GLN A 443 -0.76 -21.47 -2.94
CA GLN A 443 -0.22 -20.89 -1.71
C GLN A 443 -0.86 -21.47 -0.45
N ARG A 444 -2.17 -21.74 -0.49
CA ARG A 444 -2.90 -22.33 0.63
C ARG A 444 -2.48 -23.77 0.85
N ILE A 445 -2.36 -24.59 -0.20
CA ILE A 445 -1.89 -25.98 -0.08
C ILE A 445 -0.47 -26.00 0.50
N LEU A 446 0.46 -25.25 -0.10
CA LEU A 446 1.85 -25.19 0.37
C LEU A 446 1.93 -24.65 1.81
N GLY A 447 1.16 -23.61 2.12
CA GLY A 447 1.10 -22.97 3.43
C GLY A 447 0.52 -23.87 4.50
N THR A 448 -0.52 -24.66 4.20
CA THR A 448 -1.08 -25.65 5.14
C THR A 448 -0.09 -26.76 5.41
N VAL A 449 0.58 -27.31 4.37
CA VAL A 449 1.59 -28.37 4.56
C VAL A 449 2.75 -27.86 5.41
N LEU A 450 3.33 -26.70 5.06
CA LEU A 450 4.42 -26.10 5.84
C LEU A 450 3.95 -25.75 7.26
N GLY A 451 2.75 -25.21 7.40
CA GLY A 451 2.17 -24.85 8.71
C GLY A 451 1.96 -26.06 9.61
N LEU A 452 1.49 -27.18 9.07
CA LEU A 452 1.35 -28.44 9.81
C LEU A 452 2.70 -28.99 10.24
N VAL A 453 3.70 -29.00 9.35
CA VAL A 453 5.06 -29.47 9.67
C VAL A 453 5.70 -28.60 10.76
N VAL A 454 5.65 -27.28 10.61
CA VAL A 454 6.23 -26.33 11.57
C VAL A 454 5.45 -26.34 12.89
N GLY A 455 4.12 -26.41 12.85
CA GLY A 455 3.28 -26.50 14.04
C GLY A 455 3.54 -27.78 14.83
N TRP A 456 3.60 -28.92 14.15
CA TRP A 456 3.94 -30.21 14.75
C TRP A 456 5.35 -30.20 15.34
N ALA A 457 6.35 -29.69 14.62
CA ALA A 457 7.71 -29.54 15.12
C ALA A 457 7.77 -28.60 16.34
N SER A 458 7.05 -27.49 16.30
CA SER A 458 7.01 -26.53 17.41
C SER A 458 6.42 -27.14 18.68
N ILE A 459 5.30 -27.86 18.57
CA ILE A 459 4.62 -28.48 19.72
C ILE A 459 5.48 -29.62 20.29
N SER A 460 6.13 -30.41 19.44
CA SER A 460 6.96 -31.55 19.86
C SER A 460 8.31 -31.15 20.45
N LEU A 461 9.01 -30.15 19.88
CA LEU A 461 10.30 -29.69 20.39
C LEU A 461 10.18 -28.75 21.61
N PHE A 462 9.08 -27.99 21.71
CA PHE A 462 8.90 -26.98 22.76
C PHE A 462 7.53 -27.13 23.45
N PRO A 463 7.39 -28.09 24.38
CA PRO A 463 6.13 -28.34 25.09
C PRO A 463 5.80 -27.26 26.14
N HIS A 464 6.72 -26.36 26.45
CA HIS A 464 6.51 -25.35 27.49
C HIS A 464 5.46 -24.30 27.05
N PRO A 465 4.36 -24.08 27.81
CA PRO A 465 3.25 -23.20 27.41
C PRO A 465 3.66 -21.77 27.06
N LEU A 466 4.62 -21.19 27.82
CA LEU A 466 5.18 -19.87 27.53
C LEU A 466 5.91 -19.80 26.18
N VAL A 467 6.60 -20.87 25.77
CA VAL A 467 7.30 -20.89 24.48
C VAL A 467 6.29 -21.02 23.35
N GLN A 468 5.22 -21.80 23.53
CA GLN A 468 4.14 -21.93 22.56
C GLN A 468 3.37 -20.62 22.36
N SER A 469 3.09 -19.87 23.43
CA SER A 469 2.44 -18.56 23.32
C SER A 469 3.33 -17.54 22.61
N MET A 470 4.64 -17.53 22.87
CA MET A 470 5.59 -16.69 22.13
C MET A 470 5.66 -17.05 20.64
N ILE A 471 5.63 -18.35 20.30
CA ILE A 471 5.61 -18.82 18.92
C ILE A 471 4.29 -18.43 18.23
N ALA A 472 3.15 -18.50 18.93
CA ALA A 472 1.87 -18.06 18.41
C ALA A 472 1.87 -16.56 18.08
N VAL A 473 2.45 -15.72 18.94
CA VAL A 473 2.65 -14.29 18.65
C VAL A 473 3.54 -14.10 17.43
N ALA A 474 4.68 -14.79 17.38
CA ALA A 474 5.60 -14.69 16.25
C ALA A 474 4.93 -15.09 14.93
N ALA A 475 4.15 -16.17 14.92
CA ALA A 475 3.37 -16.60 13.77
C ALA A 475 2.31 -15.56 13.37
N GLY A 476 1.62 -14.97 14.35
CA GLY A 476 0.65 -13.89 14.12
C GLY A 476 1.28 -12.64 13.49
N VAL A 477 2.51 -12.28 13.87
CA VAL A 477 3.25 -11.16 13.29
C VAL A 477 3.67 -11.42 11.84
N VAL A 478 4.01 -12.66 11.52
CA VAL A 478 4.42 -13.09 10.16
C VAL A 478 3.22 -13.24 9.23
N LEU A 479 1.98 -13.17 9.74
CA LEU A 479 0.73 -13.34 9.02
C LEU A 479 0.45 -12.16 8.05
N ARG A 480 1.26 -11.99 6.99
CA ARG A 480 0.91 -11.17 5.81
C ARG A 480 1.70 -11.48 4.54
#